data_AF-A0A0E3UXJ0-F1
#
_entry.id   AF-A0A0E3UXJ0-F1
#
_cell.length_a   1.000
_cell.length_b   1.000
_cell.length_c   1.000
_cell.angle_alpha   90.00
_cell.angle_beta   90.00
_cell.angle_gamma   90.00
#
_symmetry.space_group_name_H-M   'P 1'
#
loop_
_entity.id
_entity.type
_entity.pdbx_description
1 polymer ?
#
loop_
_entity_poly.entity_id
_entity_poly.type
_entity_poly.pdbx_seq_one_letter_code
_entity_poly.pdbx_strand_id
1 'polypeptide(L)' 'MLSTKRGRGKSLELERKDAASNLYTAENCVLACYFCNNHKSDIISEEDHCQYFAPQIRVYLEAKYRELLDK' A
#
# COMPACT_ATOMS: atom_id res chain seq x y z
N MET A 1 -4.61 -15.57 -2.49
CA MET A 1 -3.35 -15.44 -1.72
C MET A 1 -3.01 -13.95 -1.66
N LEU A 2 -3.06 -13.35 -0.46
CA LEU A 2 -2.80 -11.91 -0.22
C LEU A 2 -1.41 -11.67 0.40
N SER A 3 -0.55 -12.68 0.37
CA SER A 3 0.81 -12.61 0.87
C SER A 3 1.80 -13.03 -0.21
N THR A 4 2.97 -12.41 -0.23
CA THR A 4 4.07 -12.81 -1.11
C THR A 4 4.75 -14.08 -0.58
N LYS A 5 5.62 -14.69 -1.39
CA LYS A 5 6.50 -15.80 -0.96
C LYS A 5 7.39 -15.44 0.24
N ARG A 6 7.62 -14.15 0.47
CA ARG A 6 8.43 -13.60 1.58
C ARG A 6 7.59 -13.23 2.80
N GLY A 7 6.29 -13.54 2.83
CA GLY A 7 5.41 -13.29 3.97
C GLY A 7 4.85 -11.85 4.09
N ARG A 8 5.27 -10.92 3.21
CA ARG A 8 4.68 -9.57 3.13
C ARG A 8 3.25 -9.59 2.60
N GLY A 9 2.41 -8.61 2.96
CA GLY A 9 1.06 -8.45 2.41
C GLY A 9 -0.08 -8.38 3.42
N LYS A 10 0.05 -9.06 4.56
CA LYS A 10 -1.00 -9.13 5.59
C LYS A 10 -0.93 -8.05 6.66
N SER A 11 0.21 -7.39 6.79
CA SER A 11 0.42 -6.28 7.72
C SER A 11 0.58 -4.98 6.94
N LEU A 12 0.26 -3.87 7.58
CA LEU A 12 0.63 -2.56 7.07
C LEU A 12 2.14 -2.39 7.14
N GLU A 13 2.67 -1.60 6.21
CA GLU A 13 4.08 -1.33 6.03
C GLU A 13 4.31 0.18 6.08
N LEU A 14 5.50 0.59 6.52
CA LEU A 14 5.91 1.99 6.48
C LEU A 14 6.14 2.41 5.03
N GLU A 15 5.46 3.47 4.61
CA GLU A 15 5.59 4.11 3.30
C GLU A 15 6.02 5.57 3.47
N ARG A 16 6.89 6.05 2.58
CA ARG A 16 7.27 7.46 2.53
C ARG A 16 6.28 8.24 1.67
N LYS A 17 5.69 9.31 2.20
CA LYS A 17 4.81 10.21 1.45
C LYS A 17 5.59 10.89 0.32
N ASP A 18 6.71 11.52 0.68
CA ASP A 18 7.71 12.03 -0.24
C ASP A 18 8.90 11.06 -0.37
N ALA A 19 9.04 10.48 -1.55
CA ALA A 19 10.16 9.60 -1.88
C ALA A 19 11.44 10.37 -2.26
N ALA A 20 11.33 11.63 -2.70
CA ALA A 20 12.46 12.40 -3.21
C ALA A 20 13.49 12.73 -2.12
N SER A 21 13.03 13.03 -0.91
CA SER A 21 13.91 13.24 0.25
C SER A 21 14.60 11.97 0.74
N ASN A 22 14.02 10.79 0.46
CA ASN A 22 14.49 9.48 0.94
C ASN A 22 14.65 9.39 2.48
N LEU A 23 13.94 10.25 3.22
CA LEU A 23 14.00 10.30 4.68
C LEU A 23 12.81 9.56 5.30
N TYR A 24 13.09 8.74 6.31
CA TYR A 24 12.06 8.18 7.19
C TYR A 24 11.94 9.05 8.44
N THR A 25 10.93 9.92 8.48
CA THR A 25 10.59 10.74 9.65
C THR A 25 9.14 10.53 10.02
N ALA A 26 8.73 10.92 11.23
CA ALA A 26 7.33 10.81 11.65
C ALA A 26 6.40 11.60 10.72
N GLU A 27 6.89 12.70 10.14
CA GLU A 27 6.15 13.58 9.24
C GLU A 27 6.13 13.04 7.81
N ASN A 28 7.11 12.25 7.39
CA ASN A 28 7.19 11.69 6.03
C ASN A 28 6.71 10.23 5.94
N CYS A 29 6.48 9.56 7.05
CA CYS A 29 6.05 8.16 7.06
C CYS A 29 4.54 8.03 7.29
N VAL A 30 3.94 7.06 6.61
CA VAL A 30 2.56 6.62 6.82
C VAL A 30 2.48 5.10 6.79
N LEU A 31 1.44 4.53 7.41
CA LEU A 31 1.14 3.11 7.25
C LEU A 31 0.34 2.90 5.96
N ALA A 32 0.87 2.09 5.06
CA ALA A 32 0.22 1.69 3.82
C ALA A 32 0.08 0.17 3.75
N CYS A 33 -0.94 -0.32 3.03
CA CYS A 33 -0.96 -1.75 2.70
C CYS A 33 0.19 -2.07 1.73
N TYR A 34 0.65 -3.33 1.73
CA TYR A 34 1.72 -3.78 0.83
C TYR A 34 1.49 -3.43 -0.64
N PHE A 35 0.24 -3.50 -1.11
CA PHE A 35 -0.10 -3.20 -2.50
C PHE A 35 0.10 -1.72 -2.81
N CYS A 36 -0.37 -0.82 -1.95
CA CYS A 36 -0.17 0.62 -2.12
C CYS A 36 1.32 1.00 -2.02
N ASN A 37 2.04 0.51 -1.01
CA ASN A 37 3.47 0.77 -0.83
C ASN A 37 4.26 0.30 -2.09
N ASN A 38 4.04 -0.94 -2.51
CA ASN A 38 4.75 -1.50 -3.66
C ASN A 38 4.35 -0.83 -4.99
N HIS A 39 3.11 -0.37 -5.13
CA HIS A 39 2.62 0.26 -6.36
C HIS A 39 3.03 1.72 -6.50
N LYS A 40 2.93 2.51 -5.41
CA LYS A 40 3.36 3.92 -5.40
C LYS A 40 4.82 4.05 -5.84
N SER A 41 5.66 3.12 -5.37
CA SER A 41 7.10 3.15 -5.65
C SER A 41 7.70 4.50 -5.22
N ASP A 42 8.83 4.86 -5.80
CA ASP A 42 9.46 6.17 -5.64
C ASP A 42 9.11 7.12 -6.81
N ILE A 43 8.12 6.73 -7.63
CA ILE A 43 7.80 7.41 -8.90
C ILE A 43 6.48 8.18 -8.81
N ILE A 44 5.49 7.66 -8.09
CA ILE A 44 4.15 8.26 -8.00
C ILE A 44 4.06 9.08 -6.72
N SER A 45 3.59 10.32 -6.83
CA SER A 45 3.34 11.18 -5.66
C SER A 45 2.27 10.56 -4.76
N GLU A 46 2.28 10.89 -3.46
CA GLU A 46 1.20 10.45 -2.56
C GLU A 46 -0.18 10.90 -3.08
N GLU A 47 -0.27 12.13 -3.60
CA GLU A 47 -1.50 12.72 -4.11
C GLU A 47 -2.04 11.96 -5.32
N ASP A 48 -1.22 11.77 -6.36
CA ASP A 48 -1.62 11.00 -7.55
C ASP A 48 -1.95 9.55 -7.19
N HIS A 49 -1.18 8.95 -6.27
CA HIS A 49 -1.45 7.59 -5.83
C HIS A 49 -2.83 7.47 -5.17
N CYS A 50 -3.16 8.40 -4.28
CA CYS A 50 -4.45 8.47 -3.60
C CYS A 50 -5.61 8.78 -4.56
N GLN A 51 -5.39 9.63 -5.56
CA GLN A 51 -6.42 10.04 -6.51
C GLN A 51 -6.74 8.95 -7.53
N TYR A 52 -5.72 8.34 -8.14
CA TYR A 52 -5.91 7.50 -9.33
C TYR A 52 -5.87 5.99 -9.06
N PHE A 53 -5.24 5.52 -7.97
CA PHE A 53 -4.94 4.09 -7.80
C PHE A 53 -5.46 3.50 -6.49
N ALA A 54 -5.32 4.22 -5.38
CA ALA A 54 -5.70 3.72 -4.06
C ALA A 54 -7.17 3.26 -3.96
N PRO A 55 -8.17 3.93 -4.57
CA PRO A 55 -9.57 3.50 -4.49
C PRO A 55 -9.80 2.11 -5.12
N GLN A 56 -9.19 1.84 -6.27
CA GLN A 56 -9.34 0.58 -6.99
C GLN A 56 -8.55 -0.54 -6.31
N ILE A 57 -7.38 -0.25 -5.75
CA ILE A 57 -6.64 -1.20 -4.90
C ILE A 57 -7.49 -1.60 -3.69
N ARG A 58 -8.17 -0.65 -3.06
CA ARG A 58 -9.09 -0.92 -1.94
C ARG A 58 -10.22 -1.86 -2.35
N VAL A 59 -10.92 -1.56 -3.45
CA VAL A 59 -12.01 -2.41 -3.96
C VAL A 59 -11.52 -3.85 -4.20
N TYR A 60 -10.35 -4.00 -4.82
CA TYR A 60 -9.74 -5.31 -5.04
C TYR A 60 -9.45 -6.05 -3.73
N LEU A 61 -8.84 -5.37 -2.75
CA LEU A 61 -8.49 -5.99 -1.47
C LEU A 61 -9.74 -6.36 -0.66
N GLU A 62 -10.76 -5.51 -0.61
CA GLU A 62 -12.03 -5.81 0.06
C GLU A 62 -12.70 -7.06 -0.53
N ALA A 63 -12.73 -7.19 -1.87
CA ALA A 63 -13.25 -8.38 -2.53
C ALA A 63 -12.46 -9.65 -2.14
N LYS A 64 -11.12 -9.56 -2.14
CA LYS A 64 -10.27 -10.71 -1.80
C LYS A 64 -10.31 -11.10 -0.34
N TYR A 65 -10.44 -10.14 0.58
CA TYR A 65 -10.62 -10.45 2.00
C TYR A 65 -11.99 -11.08 2.28
N ARG A 66 -13.05 -10.63 1.59
CA ARG A 66 -14.37 -11.27 1.68
C ARG A 66 -14.32 -12.74 1.25
N GLU A 67 -13.72 -13.03 0.09
CA GLU A 67 -13.49 -14.40 -0.40
C GLU A 67 -12.68 -15.28 0.58
N LEU A 68 -11.91 -14.70 1.49
CA LEU A 68 -11.13 -15.43 2.49
C LEU A 68 -11.89 -15.66 3.80
N LEU A 69 -12.80 -14.76 4.17
CA LEU A 69 -13.63 -14.85 5.38
C LEU A 69 -14.84 -15.77 5.18
N ASP A 70 -15.33 -15.88 3.94
CA ASP A 70 -16.45 -16.75 3.57
C ASP A 70 -16.03 -18.22 3.35
N LYS A 71 -14.77 -18.56 3.62
CA LYS A 71 -14.20 -19.91 3.56
C LYS A 71 -13.92 -20.45 4.96
#